data_AF-A0A0V1GU43-F1
#
_entry.id   AF-A0A0V1GU43-F1
#
_cell.length_a   1.000
_cell.length_b   1.000
_cell.length_c   1.000
_cell.angle_alpha   90.00
_cell.angle_beta   90.00
_cell.angle_gamma   90.00
#
_symmetry.space_group_name_H-M   'P 1'
#
loop_
_entity.id
_entity.type
_entity.pdbx_description
1 polymer ?
#
loop_
_entity_poly.entity_id
_entity_poly.type
_entity_poly.pdbx_seq_one_letter_code
_entity_poly.pdbx_strand_id
1 'polypeptide(L)'
;MQQEGLRQTAPAQANGKILVAGAAGGNWADSPQPVTANNGHSFAKAIEHVFAAHGENKFISYNNLPPDVPKTKTKSNSKGVLMMDITGNDAAAWIVHTVPGFPKARTGYLFPPAEVQKGHLLICLTIKEDQIDTIALTLRFATPLIYYNDIPNAQMDSRPNLKKLVSGELKILPPLTVTQDTTTAAPAALKVTIYSKGEKSRYEIYRKIFLQKLKSTIKVWTARDNKLKSDCRIFGKNIRLVTSPISVNGDQSTLENDVSQWLVTETGNIFCAVDKPYQKSQTMEPTMAVCIDDATISARFKEIAQNGFISPQHQNAKMQQEGLRQTAPAQANGKILVAGAAGGNWADSPQPVTANNGHSFAKAIEHVFAAHGENKFISYNNLPPDVPKTKTKSNSK
;
A
#
# COMPACT_ATOMS: atom_id res chain seq x y z
N MET A 1 -8.67 -4.07 24.53
CA MET A 1 -7.65 -3.13 23.99
C MET A 1 -7.28 -3.56 22.59
N GLN A 2 -7.73 -2.83 21.57
CA GLN A 2 -7.31 -3.04 20.20
C GLN A 2 -5.92 -2.40 20.04
N GLN A 3 -4.94 -3.15 19.52
CA GLN A 3 -3.61 -2.61 19.24
C GLN A 3 -3.67 -1.76 17.97
N GLU A 4 -3.12 -0.55 18.05
CA GLU A 4 -2.97 0.34 16.88
C GLU A 4 -1.91 -0.21 15.96
N GLY A 5 -2.29 -0.39 14.69
CA GLY A 5 -1.42 -1.11 13.80
C GLY A 5 -1.79 -0.99 12.34
N LEU A 6 -0.81 -1.39 11.55
CA LEU A 6 -0.86 -1.45 10.11
C LEU A 6 -0.63 -2.88 9.68
N ARG A 7 -1.42 -3.37 8.74
CA ARG A 7 -1.18 -4.64 8.07
C ARG A 7 -0.98 -4.38 6.59
N GLN A 8 0.09 -4.95 6.04
CA GLN A 8 0.30 -5.04 4.61
C GLN A 8 0.30 -6.51 4.19
N THR A 9 -0.62 -6.88 3.32
CA THR A 9 -0.56 -8.18 2.64
C THR A 9 0.25 -8.00 1.37
N ALA A 10 1.19 -8.90 1.12
CA ALA A 10 1.84 -8.98 -0.18
C ALA A 10 0.99 -9.85 -1.12
N PRO A 11 1.05 -9.62 -2.43
CA PRO A 11 0.36 -10.44 -3.43
C PRO A 11 0.63 -11.93 -3.25
N ALA A 12 -0.44 -12.74 -3.26
CA ALA A 12 -0.41 -14.19 -3.09
C ALA A 12 0.15 -14.67 -1.73
N GLN A 13 0.29 -13.78 -0.74
CA GLN A 13 0.67 -14.12 0.62
C GLN A 13 -0.53 -14.02 1.56
N ALA A 14 -1.04 -15.17 2.02
CA ALA A 14 -2.17 -15.19 2.95
C ALA A 14 -1.78 -14.68 4.35
N ASN A 15 -0.53 -14.93 4.77
CA ASN A 15 0.05 -14.36 5.97
C ASN A 15 0.60 -12.97 5.63
N GLY A 16 -0.05 -11.93 6.11
CA GLY A 16 0.41 -10.56 5.88
C GLY A 16 1.51 -10.18 6.86
N LYS A 17 2.18 -9.04 6.62
CA LYS A 17 3.09 -8.42 7.58
C LYS A 17 2.34 -7.38 8.40
N ILE A 18 2.62 -7.31 9.71
CA ILE A 18 2.00 -6.39 10.65
C ILE A 18 3.07 -5.47 11.24
N LEU A 19 2.75 -4.19 11.34
CA LEU A 19 3.44 -3.22 12.18
C LEU A 19 2.48 -2.78 13.28
N VAL A 20 2.95 -2.82 14.52
CA VAL A 20 2.22 -2.30 15.68
C VAL A 20 2.96 -1.10 16.21
N ALA A 21 2.25 0.01 16.38
CA ALA A 21 2.84 1.22 16.94
C ALA A 21 3.27 0.97 18.40
N GLY A 22 4.47 1.44 18.77
CA GLY A 22 5.01 1.27 20.12
C GLY A 22 5.47 -0.16 20.48
N ALA A 23 5.42 -1.13 19.55
CA ALA A 23 5.93 -2.47 19.82
C ALA A 23 7.47 -2.48 19.96
N ALA A 24 7.98 -3.21 20.95
CA ALA A 24 9.41 -3.37 21.18
C ALA A 24 10.11 -3.90 19.92
N GLY A 25 11.06 -3.13 19.38
CA GLY A 25 11.80 -3.46 18.15
C GLY A 25 11.19 -2.94 16.85
N GLY A 26 9.92 -2.50 16.83
CA GLY A 26 9.36 -1.71 15.75
C GLY A 26 9.47 -2.31 14.33
N ASN A 27 9.57 -3.63 14.23
CA ASN A 27 9.81 -4.36 12.98
C ASN A 27 8.51 -4.93 12.42
N TRP A 28 8.52 -5.21 11.11
CA TRP A 28 7.50 -6.04 10.49
C TRP A 28 7.48 -7.41 11.18
N ALA A 29 6.32 -7.80 11.68
CA ALA A 29 6.08 -9.13 12.21
C ALA A 29 5.16 -9.92 11.27
N ASP A 30 5.36 -11.22 11.17
CA ASP A 30 4.43 -12.07 10.46
C ASP A 30 3.08 -12.10 11.18
N SER A 31 1.99 -12.07 10.41
CA SER A 31 0.67 -12.26 10.97
C SER A 31 0.55 -13.68 11.53
N PRO A 32 0.09 -13.85 12.78
CA PRO A 32 -0.02 -15.15 13.42
C PRO A 32 -1.00 -16.11 12.72
N GLN A 33 -1.92 -15.59 11.91
CA GLN A 33 -2.86 -16.37 11.11
C GLN A 33 -3.09 -15.71 9.73
N PRO A 34 -3.50 -16.50 8.71
CA PRO A 34 -3.86 -15.98 7.39
C PRO A 34 -4.94 -14.91 7.46
N VAL A 35 -4.93 -13.94 6.55
CA VAL A 35 -5.99 -12.91 6.45
C VAL A 35 -7.36 -13.49 6.14
N THR A 36 -7.43 -14.72 5.66
CA THR A 36 -8.68 -15.44 5.39
C THR A 36 -9.26 -16.11 6.64
N ALA A 37 -8.50 -16.22 7.74
CA ALA A 37 -9.00 -16.76 9.00
C ALA A 37 -9.93 -15.76 9.69
N ASN A 38 -11.03 -16.24 10.28
CA ASN A 38 -12.00 -15.39 10.98
C ASN A 38 -11.57 -14.98 12.39
N ASN A 39 -10.43 -15.47 12.87
CA ASN A 39 -9.87 -15.18 14.18
C ASN A 39 -8.35 -15.33 14.18
N GLY A 40 -7.73 -15.09 15.33
CA GLY A 40 -6.30 -15.34 15.53
C GLY A 40 -5.36 -14.35 14.84
N HIS A 41 -5.87 -13.26 14.25
CA HIS A 41 -5.07 -12.14 13.76
C HIS A 41 -5.69 -10.78 14.11
N SER A 42 -4.84 -9.74 14.14
CA SER A 42 -5.21 -8.39 14.59
C SER A 42 -6.42 -7.80 13.85
N PHE A 43 -6.47 -8.01 12.53
CA PHE A 43 -7.53 -7.40 11.72
C PHE A 43 -8.94 -8.01 11.93
N ALA A 44 -9.07 -9.34 11.99
CA ALA A 44 -10.34 -10.00 12.29
C ALA A 44 -10.81 -9.64 13.69
N LYS A 45 -9.87 -9.49 14.63
CA LYS A 45 -10.18 -9.00 15.98
C LYS A 45 -10.70 -7.57 15.98
N ALA A 46 -10.05 -6.66 15.22
CA ALA A 46 -10.44 -5.26 15.15
C ALA A 46 -11.85 -5.04 14.61
N ILE A 47 -12.30 -5.88 13.68
CA ILE A 47 -13.63 -5.79 13.07
C ILE A 47 -14.60 -6.88 13.54
N GLU A 48 -14.33 -7.53 14.67
CA GLU A 48 -15.15 -8.68 15.13
C GLU A 48 -16.63 -8.32 15.29
N HIS A 49 -16.92 -7.12 15.79
CA HIS A 49 -18.28 -6.64 15.97
C HIS A 49 -18.96 -6.14 14.68
N VAL A 50 -18.20 -6.07 13.58
CA VAL A 50 -18.74 -5.76 12.24
C VAL A 50 -19.42 -6.99 11.65
N PHE A 51 -18.82 -8.17 11.85
CA PHE A 51 -19.30 -9.43 11.27
C PHE A 51 -20.01 -10.35 12.26
N ALA A 52 -19.77 -10.19 13.57
CA ALA A 52 -20.49 -10.88 14.63
C ALA A 52 -21.44 -9.92 15.36
N ALA A 53 -22.50 -10.47 15.95
CA ALA A 53 -23.47 -9.68 16.69
C ALA A 53 -22.87 -9.17 18.02
N HIS A 54 -23.08 -7.89 18.31
CA HIS A 54 -22.80 -7.27 19.61
C HIS A 54 -23.75 -6.08 19.79
N GLY A 55 -24.53 -6.08 20.87
CA GLY A 55 -25.66 -5.16 21.07
C GLY A 55 -25.25 -3.71 21.27
N GLU A 56 -24.03 -3.48 21.73
CA GLU A 56 -23.48 -2.20 22.17
C GLU A 56 -22.60 -1.57 21.10
N ASN A 57 -21.92 -2.38 20.28
CA ASN A 57 -21.10 -1.89 19.18
C ASN A 57 -21.96 -1.48 17.99
N LYS A 58 -21.76 -0.24 17.53
CA LYS A 58 -22.45 0.40 16.41
C LYS A 58 -21.44 0.95 15.43
N PHE A 59 -21.73 0.90 14.14
CA PHE A 59 -20.76 1.29 13.13
C PHE A 59 -21.40 1.72 11.80
N ILE A 60 -20.62 2.47 11.05
CA ILE A 60 -20.80 2.64 9.61
C ILE A 60 -19.72 1.84 8.88
N SER A 61 -20.11 1.21 7.77
CA SER A 61 -19.14 0.64 6.82
C SER A 61 -19.28 1.33 5.47
N TYR A 62 -18.13 1.67 4.88
CA TYR A 62 -18.07 2.35 3.60
C TYR A 62 -17.07 1.70 2.67
N ASN A 63 -17.43 1.56 1.40
CA ASN A 63 -16.59 0.96 0.36
C ASN A 63 -17.14 1.33 -1.02
N ASN A 64 -16.27 1.71 -1.96
CA ASN A 64 -16.68 2.01 -3.34
C ASN A 64 -17.05 0.76 -4.16
N LEU A 65 -16.68 -0.43 -3.68
CA LEU A 65 -17.09 -1.73 -4.19
C LEU A 65 -17.57 -2.58 -2.99
N PRO A 66 -18.77 -2.34 -2.45
CA PRO A 66 -19.25 -3.07 -1.29
C PRO A 66 -19.50 -4.56 -1.61
N PRO A 67 -19.42 -5.46 -0.62
CA PRO A 67 -19.84 -6.84 -0.82
C PRO A 67 -21.35 -6.93 -1.06
N ASP A 68 -21.75 -7.84 -1.95
CA ASP A 68 -23.15 -8.21 -2.20
C ASP A 68 -24.07 -7.04 -2.63
N VAL A 69 -23.49 -5.89 -2.99
CA VAL A 69 -24.20 -4.72 -3.54
C VAL A 69 -23.86 -4.59 -5.02
N PRO A 70 -24.86 -4.39 -5.91
CA PRO A 70 -24.60 -4.12 -7.32
C PRO A 70 -23.64 -2.95 -7.51
N LYS A 71 -22.84 -2.97 -8.58
CA LYS A 71 -21.84 -1.92 -8.85
C LYS A 71 -22.49 -0.54 -8.92
N THR A 72 -22.39 0.21 -7.83
CA THR A 72 -22.81 1.60 -7.71
C THR A 72 -21.73 2.52 -8.25
N LYS A 73 -22.14 3.52 -9.04
CA LYS A 73 -21.20 4.54 -9.53
C LYS A 73 -20.87 5.52 -8.41
N THR A 74 -19.66 5.43 -7.86
CA THR A 74 -19.08 6.46 -6.99
C THR A 74 -17.70 6.87 -7.51
N LYS A 75 -17.33 8.14 -7.30
CA LYS A 75 -15.99 8.64 -7.60
C LYS A 75 -15.03 8.51 -6.42
N SER A 76 -15.52 8.20 -5.24
CA SER A 76 -14.67 7.95 -4.07
C SER A 76 -14.03 6.57 -4.18
N ASN A 77 -12.80 6.44 -3.67
CA ASN A 77 -12.13 5.15 -3.51
C ASN A 77 -12.01 4.74 -2.04
N SER A 78 -12.47 5.59 -1.12
CA SER A 78 -12.40 5.39 0.32
C SER A 78 -13.11 4.11 0.74
N LYS A 79 -12.44 3.33 1.60
CA LYS A 79 -13.00 2.13 2.22
C LYS A 79 -12.60 2.04 3.68
N GLY A 80 -13.49 1.55 4.52
CA GLY A 80 -13.25 1.47 5.95
C GLY A 80 -14.49 1.24 6.78
N VAL A 81 -14.27 1.26 8.09
CA VAL A 81 -15.29 1.11 9.13
C VAL A 81 -15.02 2.14 10.21
N LEU A 82 -16.05 2.87 10.63
CA LEU A 82 -16.01 3.73 11.80
C LEU A 82 -16.98 3.15 12.82
N MET A 83 -16.47 2.73 13.98
CA MET A 83 -17.23 2.02 15.00
C MET A 83 -17.10 2.68 16.37
N MET A 84 -18.13 2.49 17.20
CA MET A 84 -18.19 2.92 18.59
C MET A 84 -18.95 1.89 19.42
N ASP A 85 -18.54 1.71 20.66
CA ASP A 85 -19.37 1.14 21.71
C ASP A 85 -20.23 2.26 22.32
N ILE A 86 -21.53 2.03 22.48
CA ILE A 86 -22.45 3.06 23.00
C ILE A 86 -22.54 3.10 24.54
N THR A 87 -21.80 2.23 25.23
CA THR A 87 -21.84 2.06 26.69
C THR A 87 -20.51 2.39 27.37
N GLY A 88 -19.39 2.15 26.70
CA GLY A 88 -18.05 2.42 27.22
C GLY A 88 -17.49 3.75 26.72
N ASN A 89 -16.86 4.51 27.62
CA ASN A 89 -16.18 5.76 27.25
C ASN A 89 -14.93 5.50 26.40
N ASP A 90 -14.73 6.31 25.36
CA ASP A 90 -13.55 6.27 24.48
C ASP A 90 -13.33 4.90 23.82
N ALA A 91 -14.41 4.15 23.65
CA ALA A 91 -14.42 2.84 23.00
C ALA A 91 -14.82 2.96 21.53
N ALA A 92 -14.01 3.69 20.76
CA ALA A 92 -14.23 3.85 19.32
C ALA A 92 -12.99 3.44 18.52
N ALA A 93 -13.24 3.00 17.28
CA ALA A 93 -12.19 2.59 16.37
C ALA A 93 -12.49 3.02 14.95
N TRP A 94 -11.43 3.30 14.21
CA TRP A 94 -11.47 3.65 12.80
C TRP A 94 -10.53 2.76 12.01
N ILE A 95 -11.11 2.03 11.06
CA ILE A 95 -10.38 1.19 10.12
C ILE A 95 -10.40 1.84 8.75
N VAL A 96 -9.23 1.89 8.11
CA VAL A 96 -9.06 2.29 6.71
C VAL A 96 -8.39 1.16 5.96
N HIS A 97 -8.91 0.80 4.77
CA HIS A 97 -8.33 -0.28 3.99
C HIS A 97 -8.47 -0.08 2.47
N THR A 98 -7.86 -0.98 1.73
CA THR A 98 -7.83 -0.95 0.25
C THR A 98 -8.64 -2.10 -0.40
N VAL A 99 -9.10 -3.07 0.40
CA VAL A 99 -9.77 -4.30 -0.03
C VAL A 99 -11.20 -4.02 -0.57
N PRO A 100 -11.49 -4.24 -1.87
CA PRO A 100 -12.85 -4.21 -2.40
C PRO A 100 -13.65 -5.43 -1.93
N GLY A 101 -14.97 -5.33 -1.83
CA GLY A 101 -15.85 -6.43 -1.41
C GLY A 101 -15.77 -6.76 0.09
N PHE A 102 -15.28 -5.84 0.91
CA PHE A 102 -14.99 -6.07 2.33
C PHE A 102 -15.28 -4.83 3.19
N PRO A 103 -15.63 -4.98 4.49
CA PRO A 103 -16.07 -6.20 5.17
C PRO A 103 -17.51 -6.58 4.82
N LYS A 104 -17.89 -7.84 5.10
CA LYS A 104 -19.29 -8.28 5.04
C LYS A 104 -20.00 -7.93 6.35
N ALA A 105 -20.69 -6.80 6.37
CA ALA A 105 -21.41 -6.34 7.56
C ALA A 105 -22.51 -7.35 7.95
N ARG A 106 -22.52 -7.78 9.23
CA ARG A 106 -23.51 -8.68 9.87
C ARG A 106 -23.72 -10.04 9.21
N THR A 107 -22.81 -10.49 8.35
CA THR A 107 -22.98 -11.74 7.57
C THR A 107 -21.77 -12.68 7.68
N GLY A 108 -20.95 -12.50 8.72
CA GLY A 108 -19.77 -13.30 9.00
C GLY A 108 -18.49 -12.78 8.33
N TYR A 109 -17.35 -13.28 8.81
CA TYR A 109 -16.05 -12.89 8.28
C TYR A 109 -15.78 -13.58 6.94
N LEU A 110 -15.51 -12.79 5.91
CA LEU A 110 -15.05 -13.30 4.63
C LEU A 110 -14.09 -12.31 3.98
N PHE A 111 -12.82 -12.67 3.89
CA PHE A 111 -11.88 -11.96 3.05
C PHE A 111 -12.09 -12.39 1.58
N PRO A 112 -12.30 -11.47 0.63
CA PRO A 112 -12.61 -11.82 -0.75
C PRO A 112 -11.51 -12.68 -1.39
N PRO A 113 -11.83 -13.88 -1.92
CA PRO A 113 -10.81 -14.79 -2.46
C PRO A 113 -9.96 -14.18 -3.58
N ALA A 114 -10.56 -13.35 -4.44
CA ALA A 114 -9.86 -12.66 -5.53
C ALA A 114 -8.82 -11.64 -5.05
N GLU A 115 -8.96 -11.15 -3.81
CA GLU A 115 -8.09 -10.12 -3.24
C GLU A 115 -6.90 -10.73 -2.48
N VAL A 116 -6.88 -12.05 -2.24
CA VAL A 116 -5.70 -12.76 -1.70
C VAL A 116 -4.50 -12.70 -2.66
N GLN A 117 -4.78 -12.60 -3.96
CA GLN A 117 -3.76 -12.49 -5.00
C GLN A 117 -3.18 -11.07 -5.13
N LYS A 118 -3.62 -10.12 -4.30
CA LYS A 118 -3.22 -8.72 -4.39
C LYS A 118 -2.64 -8.18 -3.09
N GLY A 119 -1.77 -7.19 -3.23
CA GLY A 119 -1.24 -6.43 -2.13
C GLY A 119 -2.27 -5.43 -1.60
N HIS A 120 -2.49 -5.44 -0.29
CA HIS A 120 -3.43 -4.54 0.38
C HIS A 120 -2.82 -3.92 1.62
N LEU A 121 -3.25 -2.69 1.88
CA LEU A 121 -2.97 -1.97 3.11
C LEU A 121 -4.24 -1.88 3.96
N LEU A 122 -4.09 -2.10 5.27
CA LEU A 122 -5.13 -1.98 6.29
C LEU A 122 -4.56 -1.24 7.51
N ILE A 123 -5.29 -0.25 8.02
CA ILE A 123 -4.95 0.55 9.20
C ILE A 123 -6.06 0.36 10.23
N CYS A 124 -5.68 0.13 11.49
CA CYS A 124 -6.61 0.12 12.62
C CYS A 124 -6.15 1.16 13.65
N LEU A 125 -7.02 2.12 13.94
CA LEU A 125 -6.78 3.18 14.91
C LEU A 125 -7.84 3.12 16.01
N THR A 126 -7.42 3.10 17.27
CA THR A 126 -8.32 3.34 18.40
C THR A 126 -8.48 4.85 18.54
N ILE A 127 -9.69 5.37 18.55
CA ILE A 127 -9.96 6.80 18.59
C ILE A 127 -10.81 7.13 19.81
N LYS A 128 -10.65 8.35 20.34
CA LYS A 128 -11.59 8.87 21.34
C LYS A 128 -12.94 9.14 20.69
N GLU A 129 -14.00 9.07 21.46
CA GLU A 129 -15.36 9.25 20.94
C GLU A 129 -15.63 10.68 20.44
N ASP A 130 -14.95 11.66 21.03
CA ASP A 130 -15.02 13.07 20.61
C ASP A 130 -14.40 13.30 19.22
N GLN A 131 -13.55 12.39 18.74
CA GLN A 131 -12.92 12.46 17.41
C GLN A 131 -13.82 11.92 16.29
N ILE A 132 -14.93 11.23 16.63
CA ILE A 132 -15.82 10.62 15.64
C ILE A 132 -16.40 11.67 14.71
N ASP A 133 -16.87 12.81 15.23
CA ASP A 133 -17.46 13.86 14.40
C ASP A 133 -16.41 14.56 13.51
N THR A 134 -15.18 14.69 14.03
CA THR A 134 -14.02 15.20 13.28
C THR A 134 -13.67 14.29 12.10
N ILE A 135 -13.61 12.98 12.32
CA ILE A 135 -13.37 12.00 11.25
C ILE A 135 -14.54 12.00 10.27
N ALA A 136 -15.78 12.05 10.76
CA ALA A 136 -16.95 12.12 9.91
C ALA A 136 -16.93 13.34 8.99
N LEU A 137 -16.49 14.52 9.48
CA LEU A 137 -16.29 15.70 8.65
C LEU A 137 -15.33 15.42 7.49
N THR A 138 -14.19 14.77 7.74
CA THR A 138 -13.24 14.45 6.66
C THR A 138 -13.80 13.45 5.65
N LEU A 139 -14.54 12.44 6.14
CA LEU A 139 -15.24 11.47 5.30
C LEU A 139 -16.30 12.15 4.42
N ARG A 140 -17.00 13.18 4.91
CA ARG A 140 -17.95 13.94 4.07
C ARG A 140 -17.27 14.51 2.83
N PHE A 141 -16.04 15.03 2.94
CA PHE A 141 -15.27 15.53 1.79
C PHE A 141 -14.83 14.41 0.85
N ALA A 142 -14.48 13.24 1.39
CA ALA A 142 -14.14 12.06 0.62
C ALA A 142 -15.34 11.41 -0.07
N THR A 143 -16.57 11.81 0.30
CA THR A 143 -17.87 11.32 -0.21
C THR A 143 -17.89 9.79 -0.41
N PRO A 144 -17.54 8.99 0.60
CA PRO A 144 -17.49 7.54 0.48
C PRO A 144 -18.91 6.99 0.31
N LEU A 145 -19.01 5.81 -0.29
CA LEU A 145 -20.27 5.08 -0.35
C LEU A 145 -20.46 4.30 0.96
N ILE A 146 -21.40 4.74 1.78
CA ILE A 146 -21.83 4.02 2.99
C ILE A 146 -22.83 2.95 2.56
N TYR A 147 -22.53 1.68 2.86
CA TYR A 147 -23.39 0.55 2.50
C TYR A 147 -24.01 -0.13 3.72
N TYR A 148 -23.56 0.21 4.92
CA TYR A 148 -24.15 -0.24 6.17
C TYR A 148 -24.02 0.85 7.22
N ASN A 149 -25.09 1.04 8.00
CA ASN A 149 -25.13 1.90 9.18
C ASN A 149 -26.11 1.31 10.19
N ASP A 150 -25.68 1.16 11.44
CA ASP A 150 -26.58 0.88 12.56
C ASP A 150 -26.42 1.86 13.73
N ILE A 151 -25.69 2.96 13.55
CA ILE A 151 -25.53 3.98 14.58
C ILE A 151 -26.89 4.64 14.85
N PRO A 152 -27.38 4.63 16.10
CA PRO A 152 -28.70 5.16 16.43
C PRO A 152 -28.70 6.69 16.41
N ASN A 153 -29.88 7.28 16.18
CA ASN A 153 -30.04 8.74 16.13
C ASN A 153 -29.52 9.45 17.39
N ALA A 154 -29.73 8.88 18.57
CA ALA A 154 -29.23 9.43 19.84
C ALA A 154 -27.70 9.65 19.83
N GLN A 155 -26.95 8.81 19.14
CA GLN A 155 -25.49 8.97 18.99
C GLN A 155 -25.12 9.94 17.86
N MET A 156 -25.99 10.13 16.88
CA MET A 156 -25.78 11.08 15.78
C MET A 156 -26.23 12.50 16.11
N ASP A 157 -27.14 12.69 17.07
CA ASP A 157 -27.68 14.01 17.40
C ASP A 157 -26.64 14.93 18.05
N SER A 158 -25.66 14.36 18.77
CA SER A 158 -24.47 15.07 19.27
C SER A 158 -23.34 15.16 18.23
N ARG A 159 -23.47 14.52 17.06
CA ARG A 159 -22.43 14.38 16.03
C ARG A 159 -22.97 14.80 14.65
N PRO A 160 -23.09 16.12 14.40
CA PRO A 160 -23.77 16.63 13.22
C PRO A 160 -23.09 16.25 11.90
N ASN A 161 -21.77 16.11 11.85
CA ASN A 161 -21.09 15.65 10.65
C ASN A 161 -21.31 14.16 10.42
N LEU A 162 -21.35 13.35 11.48
CA LEU A 162 -21.72 11.94 11.36
C LEU A 162 -23.15 11.78 10.83
N LYS A 163 -24.11 12.54 11.37
CA LYS A 163 -25.50 12.55 10.91
C LYS A 163 -25.60 12.88 9.41
N LYS A 164 -24.88 13.92 8.98
CA LYS A 164 -24.83 14.35 7.57
C LYS A 164 -24.12 13.38 6.64
N LEU A 165 -23.09 12.70 7.14
CA LEU A 165 -22.38 11.66 6.42
C LEU A 165 -23.31 10.48 6.14
N VAL A 166 -24.00 9.98 7.18
CA VAL A 166 -24.95 8.87 7.08
C VAL A 166 -26.15 9.20 6.21
N SER A 167 -26.67 10.43 6.27
CA SER A 167 -27.80 10.86 5.45
C SER A 167 -27.44 11.13 3.98
N GLY A 168 -26.16 11.08 3.61
CA GLY A 168 -25.69 11.37 2.25
C GLY A 168 -25.76 12.86 1.88
N GLU A 169 -25.71 13.78 2.85
CA GLU A 169 -25.74 15.22 2.58
C GLU A 169 -24.43 15.69 1.96
N LEU A 170 -24.43 15.89 0.64
CA LEU A 170 -23.26 16.29 -0.15
C LEU A 170 -22.99 17.81 -0.18
N LYS A 171 -23.80 18.63 0.50
CA LYS A 171 -23.62 20.09 0.48
C LYS A 171 -22.40 20.49 1.31
N ILE A 172 -21.27 20.65 0.64
CA ILE A 172 -20.02 21.15 1.20
C ILE A 172 -19.79 22.57 0.66
N LEU A 173 -19.72 23.54 1.58
CA LEU A 173 -19.37 24.92 1.26
C LEU A 173 -17.84 25.08 1.24
N PRO A 174 -17.30 26.03 0.46
CA PRO A 174 -15.89 26.36 0.51
C PRO A 174 -15.41 26.71 1.93
N PRO A 175 -14.16 26.38 2.30
CA PRO A 175 -13.14 25.74 1.48
C PRO A 175 -13.44 24.27 1.16
N LEU A 176 -13.19 23.85 -0.09
CA LEU A 176 -13.50 22.48 -0.58
C LEU A 176 -12.41 21.45 -0.23
N THR A 177 -11.61 21.77 0.77
CA THR A 177 -10.55 20.95 1.36
C THR A 177 -10.60 21.10 2.86
N VAL A 178 -10.33 20.02 3.58
CA VAL A 178 -10.26 20.01 5.03
C VAL A 178 -8.97 19.31 5.48
N THR A 179 -8.40 19.81 6.57
CA THR A 179 -7.30 19.18 7.30
C THR A 179 -7.74 19.09 8.74
N GLN A 180 -7.75 17.89 9.30
CA GLN A 180 -8.06 17.67 10.72
C GLN A 180 -6.94 16.89 11.37
N ASP A 181 -6.54 17.34 12.54
CA ASP A 181 -5.62 16.62 13.40
C ASP A 181 -6.42 15.87 14.46
N THR A 182 -5.98 14.66 14.78
CA THR A 182 -6.56 13.83 15.81
C THR A 182 -5.44 13.06 16.52
N THR A 183 -5.77 12.49 17.66
CA THR A 183 -4.86 11.70 18.48
C THR A 183 -5.56 10.42 18.87
N THR A 184 -4.86 9.31 18.76
CA THR A 184 -5.41 8.01 19.10
C THR A 184 -5.51 7.82 20.61
N ALA A 185 -6.35 6.87 21.04
CA ALA A 185 -6.66 6.66 22.45
C ALA A 185 -5.78 5.60 23.14
N ALA A 186 -4.83 4.96 22.44
CA ALA A 186 -3.92 4.01 23.07
C ALA A 186 -2.93 4.67 24.06
N PRO A 187 -2.33 3.90 24.99
CA PRO A 187 -1.32 4.40 25.92
C PRO A 187 -0.15 5.11 25.25
N ALA A 188 0.25 4.67 24.06
CA ALA A 188 1.20 5.34 23.19
C ALA A 188 0.46 6.05 22.05
N ALA A 189 -0.16 7.18 22.38
CA ALA A 189 -1.01 7.95 21.48
C ALA A 189 -0.26 8.37 20.20
N LEU A 190 -0.81 7.99 19.05
CA LEU A 190 -0.36 8.38 17.73
C LEU A 190 -0.97 9.73 17.33
N LYS A 191 -0.13 10.60 16.75
CA LYS A 191 -0.60 11.82 16.08
C LYS A 191 -1.03 11.46 14.67
N VAL A 192 -2.28 11.79 14.33
CA VAL A 192 -2.87 11.48 13.04
C VAL A 192 -3.40 12.76 12.41
N THR A 193 -2.99 13.04 11.18
CA THR A 193 -3.54 14.14 10.37
C THR A 193 -4.31 13.56 9.20
N ILE A 194 -5.55 14.00 9.02
CA ILE A 194 -6.42 13.59 7.94
C ILE A 194 -6.54 14.75 6.95
N TYR A 195 -6.14 14.51 5.72
CA TYR A 195 -6.34 15.43 4.61
C TYR A 195 -7.50 14.94 3.76
N SER A 196 -8.45 15.81 3.43
CA SER A 196 -9.53 15.46 2.50
C SER A 196 -9.87 16.60 1.57
N LYS A 197 -10.27 16.26 0.34
CA LYS A 197 -10.79 17.21 -0.63
C LYS A 197 -12.07 16.69 -1.28
N GLY A 198 -12.99 17.60 -1.53
CA GLY A 198 -14.17 17.33 -2.34
C GLY A 198 -13.85 17.36 -3.82
N GLU A 199 -14.67 16.70 -4.62
CA GLU A 199 -14.59 16.66 -6.09
C GLU A 199 -14.47 18.08 -6.71
N LYS A 200 -15.28 19.01 -6.22
CA LYS A 200 -15.36 20.38 -6.76
C LYS A 200 -14.09 21.22 -6.50
N SER A 201 -13.17 20.77 -5.62
CA SER A 201 -11.93 21.49 -5.33
C SER A 201 -11.00 21.59 -6.55
N ARG A 202 -11.05 20.58 -7.45
CA ARG A 202 -10.15 20.45 -8.61
C ARG A 202 -8.65 20.42 -8.26
N TYR A 203 -8.30 20.26 -6.99
CA TYR A 203 -6.91 20.24 -6.55
C TYR A 203 -6.25 18.91 -6.85
N GLU A 204 -5.01 19.00 -7.33
CA GLU A 204 -4.09 17.86 -7.35
C GLU A 204 -3.58 17.69 -5.91
N ILE A 205 -4.11 16.71 -5.17
CA ILE A 205 -3.90 16.62 -3.72
C ILE A 205 -2.42 16.49 -3.32
N TYR A 206 -1.61 15.80 -4.11
CA TYR A 206 -0.21 15.51 -3.76
C TYR A 206 0.64 16.78 -3.77
N ARG A 207 0.51 17.61 -4.81
CA ARG A 207 1.26 18.86 -4.96
C ARG A 207 0.63 20.03 -4.22
N LYS A 208 -0.70 20.15 -4.25
CA LYS A 208 -1.41 21.32 -3.70
C LYS A 208 -1.71 21.19 -2.21
N ILE A 209 -1.80 19.97 -1.67
CA ILE A 209 -2.04 19.74 -0.25
C ILE A 209 -0.81 19.11 0.41
N PHE A 210 -0.39 17.90 0.01
CA PHE A 210 0.65 17.17 0.74
C PHE A 210 2.00 17.90 0.72
N LEU A 211 2.53 18.30 -0.45
CA LEU A 211 3.80 19.05 -0.49
C LEU A 211 3.76 20.39 0.30
N GLN A 212 2.60 21.06 0.33
CA GLN A 212 2.46 22.33 1.02
C GLN A 212 2.38 22.16 2.54
N LYS A 213 1.65 21.14 2.99
CA LYS A 213 1.40 20.86 4.42
C LYS A 213 2.55 20.12 5.06
N LEU A 214 3.09 19.09 4.41
CA LEU A 214 4.19 18.26 4.91
C LEU A 214 5.54 18.98 4.80
N LYS A 215 5.67 19.96 3.90
CA LYS A 215 6.89 20.76 3.69
C LYS A 215 8.16 19.93 3.47
N SER A 216 8.03 18.70 2.99
CA SER A 216 9.13 17.76 2.73
C SER A 216 9.00 17.15 1.34
N THR A 217 10.08 16.57 0.83
CA THR A 217 10.01 15.66 -0.32
C THR A 217 9.25 14.41 0.10
N ILE A 218 8.31 13.96 -0.73
CA ILE A 218 7.53 12.76 -0.48
C ILE A 218 7.89 11.67 -1.47
N LYS A 219 8.06 10.44 -0.97
CA LYS A 219 8.16 9.23 -1.78
C LYS A 219 6.79 8.57 -1.85
N VAL A 220 6.30 8.26 -3.04
CA VAL A 220 4.92 7.81 -3.28
C VAL A 220 4.91 6.44 -3.96
N TRP A 221 4.32 5.44 -3.31
CA TRP A 221 3.94 4.16 -3.90
C TRP A 221 2.51 4.26 -4.41
N THR A 222 2.34 4.09 -5.72
CA THR A 222 1.06 4.37 -6.37
C THR A 222 0.97 3.76 -7.76
N ALA A 223 -0.24 3.33 -8.13
CA ALA A 223 -0.58 3.02 -9.51
C ALA A 223 -0.36 4.25 -10.40
N ARG A 224 0.10 4.05 -11.64
CA ARG A 224 0.57 5.13 -12.54
C ARG A 224 -0.34 5.30 -13.74
N ASP A 225 -0.51 6.54 -14.23
CA ASP A 225 -1.27 6.87 -15.45
C ASP A 225 -0.40 7.42 -16.60
N ASN A 226 0.93 7.36 -16.45
CA ASN A 226 1.94 7.94 -17.35
C ASN A 226 1.85 9.47 -17.58
N LYS A 227 0.88 10.16 -16.98
CA LYS A 227 0.68 11.62 -17.12
C LYS A 227 1.37 12.35 -15.99
N LEU A 228 1.13 11.93 -14.75
CA LEU A 228 1.82 12.50 -13.60
C LEU A 228 3.16 11.80 -13.41
N LYS A 229 4.22 12.61 -13.41
CA LYS A 229 5.61 12.16 -13.21
C LYS A 229 6.11 12.67 -11.86
N SER A 230 7.29 12.19 -11.46
CA SER A 230 8.04 12.81 -10.36
C SER A 230 8.16 14.32 -10.61
N ASP A 231 7.89 15.12 -9.59
CA ASP A 231 7.97 16.58 -9.65
C ASP A 231 9.19 17.03 -8.84
N CYS A 232 10.23 17.51 -9.53
CA CYS A 232 11.47 17.99 -8.92
C CYS A 232 11.61 19.53 -8.97
N ARG A 233 10.51 20.26 -9.18
CA ARG A 233 10.56 21.71 -9.47
C ARG A 233 10.82 22.59 -8.25
N ILE A 234 10.57 22.10 -7.04
CA ILE A 234 10.69 22.89 -5.80
C ILE A 234 11.81 22.30 -4.96
N PHE A 235 12.88 23.07 -4.75
CA PHE A 235 14.00 22.64 -3.92
C PHE A 235 13.50 22.19 -2.53
N GLY A 236 13.88 20.98 -2.11
CA GLY A 236 13.46 20.37 -0.86
C GLY A 236 12.02 19.84 -0.78
N LYS A 237 11.15 20.11 -1.75
CA LYS A 237 9.72 19.69 -1.76
C LYS A 237 9.33 19.02 -3.07
N ASN A 238 9.77 17.80 -3.24
CA ASN A 238 9.60 17.04 -4.48
C ASN A 238 8.61 15.87 -4.31
N ILE A 239 7.98 15.45 -5.40
CA ILE A 239 7.27 14.17 -5.47
C ILE A 239 8.18 13.16 -6.15
N ARG A 240 8.58 12.11 -5.45
CA ARG A 240 9.40 11.01 -5.98
C ARG A 240 8.57 9.74 -6.02
N LEU A 241 8.42 9.13 -7.19
CA LEU A 241 7.70 7.87 -7.30
C LEU A 241 8.59 6.70 -6.88
N VAL A 242 8.08 5.83 -6.02
CA VAL A 242 8.75 4.59 -5.62
C VAL A 242 8.79 3.63 -6.80
N THR A 243 9.97 3.10 -7.10
CA THR A 243 10.18 2.16 -8.20
C THR A 243 9.67 0.77 -7.83
N SER A 244 8.99 0.13 -8.77
CA SER A 244 8.57 -1.28 -8.68
C SER A 244 9.70 -2.20 -9.14
N PRO A 245 9.90 -3.39 -8.53
CA PRO A 245 9.16 -3.94 -7.39
C PRO A 245 9.62 -3.36 -6.04
N ILE A 246 8.79 -3.56 -5.02
CA ILE A 246 9.15 -3.34 -3.61
C ILE A 246 9.17 -4.67 -2.86
N SER A 247 9.84 -4.69 -1.70
CA SER A 247 9.82 -5.84 -0.79
C SER A 247 9.30 -5.41 0.58
N VAL A 248 8.23 -6.05 1.03
CA VAL A 248 7.65 -5.88 2.36
C VAL A 248 8.19 -7.00 3.24
N ASN A 249 9.30 -6.74 3.92
CA ASN A 249 9.98 -7.71 4.79
C ASN A 249 10.26 -9.07 4.11
N GLY A 250 10.79 -9.03 2.89
CA GLY A 250 11.08 -10.23 2.08
C GLY A 250 10.01 -10.55 1.05
N ASP A 251 8.75 -10.16 1.29
CA ASP A 251 7.65 -10.47 0.38
C ASP A 251 7.60 -9.45 -0.78
N GLN A 252 7.69 -9.91 -2.02
CA GLN A 252 7.71 -9.04 -3.20
C GLN A 252 6.32 -8.48 -3.52
N SER A 253 6.27 -7.21 -3.94
CA SER A 253 5.06 -6.54 -4.40
C SER A 253 5.37 -5.65 -5.62
N THR A 254 4.46 -5.60 -6.59
CA THR A 254 4.58 -4.81 -7.81
C THR A 254 3.39 -3.88 -7.97
N LEU A 255 3.51 -2.88 -8.85
CA LEU A 255 2.41 -1.94 -9.10
C LEU A 255 1.19 -2.59 -9.77
N GLU A 256 1.38 -3.75 -10.42
CA GLU A 256 0.33 -4.49 -11.12
C GLU A 256 -0.50 -5.35 -10.17
N ASN A 257 0.08 -5.80 -9.07
CA ASN A 257 -0.56 -6.70 -8.11
C ASN A 257 -0.78 -6.06 -6.73
N ASP A 258 -0.30 -4.84 -6.46
CA ASP A 258 -0.57 -4.08 -5.24
C ASP A 258 -1.55 -2.94 -5.51
N VAL A 259 -2.67 -2.91 -4.80
CA VAL A 259 -3.67 -1.84 -4.95
C VAL A 259 -3.53 -0.74 -3.90
N SER A 260 -2.59 -0.88 -2.95
CA SER A 260 -2.33 0.14 -1.95
C SER A 260 -1.70 1.40 -2.54
N GLN A 261 -2.07 2.54 -1.97
CA GLN A 261 -1.48 3.83 -2.32
C GLN A 261 -1.03 4.47 -1.02
N TRP A 262 0.26 4.79 -0.92
CA TRP A 262 0.82 5.38 0.28
C TRP A 262 2.00 6.28 -0.06
N LEU A 263 2.34 7.15 0.88
CA LEU A 263 3.49 8.01 0.79
C LEU A 263 4.23 8.12 2.13
N VAL A 264 5.51 8.44 2.06
CA VAL A 264 6.33 8.80 3.22
C VAL A 264 7.09 10.09 2.94
N THR A 265 7.32 10.89 3.97
CA THR A 265 8.23 12.03 3.86
C THR A 265 9.68 11.54 3.86
N GLU A 266 10.55 12.20 3.10
CA GLU A 266 11.99 11.92 3.09
C GLU A 266 12.63 12.39 4.40
N THR A 267 12.19 13.55 4.90
CA THR A 267 12.54 14.09 6.22
C THR A 267 11.31 14.09 7.15
N GLY A 268 11.51 13.85 8.44
CA GLY A 268 10.42 13.71 9.42
C GLY A 268 9.85 12.29 9.47
N ASN A 269 8.76 12.09 10.22
CA ASN A 269 8.26 10.76 10.60
C ASN A 269 6.86 10.46 10.06
N ILE A 270 6.50 11.06 8.92
CA ILE A 270 5.15 10.93 8.38
C ILE A 270 5.07 9.78 7.39
N PHE A 271 4.08 8.93 7.61
CA PHE A 271 3.54 7.95 6.67
C PHE A 271 2.08 8.32 6.38
N CYS A 272 1.62 8.21 5.14
CA CYS A 272 0.20 8.37 4.82
C CYS A 272 -0.33 7.27 3.92
N ALA A 273 -1.51 6.75 4.22
CA ALA A 273 -2.32 6.01 3.28
C ALA A 273 -3.25 6.95 2.52
N VAL A 274 -3.35 6.78 1.20
CA VAL A 274 -4.16 7.61 0.30
C VAL A 274 -5.18 6.73 -0.40
N ASP A 275 -6.42 7.17 -0.51
CA ASP A 275 -7.46 6.35 -1.18
C ASP A 275 -7.39 6.44 -2.72
N LYS A 276 -6.78 7.50 -3.26
CA LYS A 276 -6.62 7.74 -4.69
C LYS A 276 -5.16 7.64 -5.15
N PRO A 277 -4.91 6.99 -6.29
CA PRO A 277 -3.58 6.96 -6.90
C PRO A 277 -3.17 8.35 -7.38
N TYR A 278 -1.86 8.58 -7.50
CA TYR A 278 -1.27 9.76 -8.13
C TYR A 278 -1.45 9.73 -9.64
N GLN A 279 -2.67 10.07 -10.06
CA GLN A 279 -3.10 10.12 -11.46
C GLN A 279 -3.73 11.48 -11.75
N LYS A 280 -3.82 11.91 -13.00
CA LYS A 280 -4.42 13.21 -13.36
C LYS A 280 -5.92 13.26 -13.05
N SER A 281 -6.61 12.13 -13.18
CA SER A 281 -8.06 11.98 -12.95
C SER A 281 -8.47 12.37 -11.53
N GLN A 282 -7.64 12.09 -10.51
CA GLN A 282 -7.97 12.39 -9.12
C GLN A 282 -8.27 13.87 -8.87
N THR A 283 -7.76 14.80 -9.70
CA THR A 283 -8.10 16.23 -9.58
C THR A 283 -9.62 16.45 -9.60
N MET A 284 -10.34 15.64 -10.38
CA MET A 284 -11.79 15.69 -10.55
C MET A 284 -12.53 14.65 -9.70
N GLU A 285 -11.90 14.13 -8.65
CA GLU A 285 -12.45 13.12 -7.76
C GLU A 285 -12.28 13.57 -6.30
N PRO A 286 -13.14 13.13 -5.37
CA PRO A 286 -12.88 13.27 -3.95
C PRO A 286 -11.65 12.42 -3.56
N THR A 287 -10.93 12.84 -2.53
CA THR A 287 -9.73 12.13 -2.07
C THR A 287 -9.51 12.34 -0.58
N MET A 288 -9.07 11.28 0.09
CA MET A 288 -8.69 11.29 1.51
C MET A 288 -7.30 10.67 1.68
N ALA A 289 -6.54 11.22 2.61
CA ALA A 289 -5.34 10.60 3.14
C ALA A 289 -5.34 10.63 4.66
N VAL A 290 -4.91 9.52 5.26
CA VAL A 290 -4.68 9.38 6.70
C VAL A 290 -3.19 9.32 6.91
N CYS A 291 -2.63 10.34 7.55
CA CYS A 291 -1.21 10.48 7.84
C CYS A 291 -0.93 10.23 9.31
N ILE A 292 0.02 9.35 9.61
CA ILE A 292 0.48 9.00 10.94
C ILE A 292 1.89 9.56 11.10
N ASP A 293 2.10 10.36 12.15
CA ASP A 293 3.41 10.85 12.56
C ASP A 293 4.01 9.90 13.60
N ASP A 294 4.71 8.87 13.10
CA ASP A 294 5.36 7.86 13.92
C ASP A 294 6.68 7.42 13.26
N ALA A 295 7.76 7.54 14.03
CA ALA A 295 9.11 7.28 13.54
C ALA A 295 9.30 5.82 13.12
N THR A 296 8.66 4.89 13.83
CA THR A 296 8.77 3.45 13.60
C THR A 296 8.11 3.07 12.28
N ILE A 297 6.84 3.46 12.10
CA ILE A 297 6.09 3.22 10.88
C ILE A 297 6.77 3.90 9.69
N SER A 298 7.13 5.18 9.81
CA SER A 298 7.76 5.93 8.73
C SER A 298 9.11 5.32 8.32
N ALA A 299 9.94 4.89 9.27
CA ALA A 299 11.21 4.22 8.96
C ALA A 299 11.01 2.97 8.10
N ARG A 300 10.03 2.11 8.45
CA ARG A 300 9.76 0.86 7.72
C ARG A 300 9.29 1.12 6.29
N PHE A 301 8.43 2.11 6.07
CA PHE A 301 8.02 2.47 4.72
C PHE A 301 9.10 3.20 3.93
N LYS A 302 10.00 3.93 4.59
CA LYS A 302 11.19 4.49 3.94
C LYS A 302 12.13 3.40 3.44
N GLU A 303 12.36 2.34 4.21
CA GLU A 303 13.14 1.16 3.80
C GLU A 303 12.53 0.53 2.54
N ILE A 304 11.20 0.29 2.55
CA ILE A 304 10.47 -0.20 1.37
C ILE A 304 10.66 0.74 0.16
N ALA A 305 10.58 2.06 0.39
CA ALA A 305 10.70 3.09 -0.63
C ALA A 305 12.14 3.38 -1.12
N GLN A 306 13.17 2.78 -0.49
CA GLN A 306 14.58 2.96 -0.87
C GLN A 306 15.02 2.02 -2.00
N ASN A 307 14.30 0.91 -2.23
CA ASN A 307 14.66 -0.10 -3.23
C ASN A 307 14.62 0.38 -4.71
N GLY A 308 14.31 1.65 -4.95
CA GLY A 308 14.49 2.31 -6.25
C GLY A 308 15.87 2.95 -6.49
N PHE A 309 16.77 2.93 -5.50
CA PHE A 309 18.17 3.36 -5.61
C PHE A 309 19.06 2.37 -4.85
N ILE A 310 19.49 1.30 -5.53
CA ILE A 310 20.67 0.55 -5.07
C ILE A 310 21.89 1.44 -5.37
N SER A 311 22.27 2.24 -4.38
CA SER A 311 23.70 2.53 -4.18
C SER A 311 24.37 1.20 -3.76
N PRO A 312 25.57 0.84 -4.25
CA PRO A 312 26.14 -0.51 -4.12
C PRO A 312 26.48 -1.02 -2.70
N GLN A 313 25.98 -0.44 -1.61
CA GLN A 313 26.57 -0.68 -0.28
C GLN A 313 25.77 -1.53 0.72
N HIS A 314 24.53 -1.94 0.48
CA HIS A 314 23.84 -2.84 1.43
C HIS A 314 23.03 -3.93 0.74
N GLN A 315 23.72 -5.01 0.32
CA GLN A 315 23.11 -6.30 0.01
C GLN A 315 23.09 -7.14 1.28
N ASN A 316 21.90 -7.57 1.72
CA ASN A 316 21.69 -8.83 2.47
C ASN A 316 20.18 -9.03 2.69
N ALA A 317 19.47 -9.51 1.67
CA ALA A 317 18.22 -10.23 1.86
C ALA A 317 18.12 -11.32 0.79
N LYS A 318 18.05 -12.56 1.27
CA LYS A 318 18.03 -13.81 0.52
C LYS A 318 16.85 -13.84 -0.47
N MET A 319 17.13 -14.17 -1.73
CA MET A 319 16.19 -14.89 -2.59
C MET A 319 16.89 -16.16 -3.10
N GLN A 320 16.17 -17.28 -3.03
CA GLN A 320 16.57 -18.54 -3.62
C GLN A 320 16.58 -18.44 -5.17
N GLN A 321 17.43 -19.28 -5.78
CA GLN A 321 17.51 -19.71 -7.19
C GLN A 321 18.50 -19.01 -8.15
N GLU A 322 19.54 -19.79 -8.46
CA GLU A 322 20.38 -19.87 -9.68
C GLU A 322 21.00 -18.59 -10.28
N GLY A 323 22.23 -18.30 -9.82
CA GLY A 323 23.33 -17.66 -10.56
C GLY A 323 23.05 -16.38 -11.36
N LEU A 324 22.96 -15.22 -10.69
CA LEU A 324 22.98 -13.90 -11.35
C LEU A 324 24.40 -13.45 -11.74
N ARG A 325 24.54 -12.86 -12.95
CA ARG A 325 25.74 -12.15 -13.42
C ARG A 325 25.37 -10.72 -13.81
N GLN A 326 26.17 -9.74 -13.39
CA GLN A 326 26.02 -8.34 -13.79
C GLN A 326 27.24 -7.90 -14.61
N THR A 327 27.04 -7.37 -15.81
CA THR A 327 28.05 -6.68 -16.62
C THR A 327 27.88 -5.18 -16.52
N ALA A 328 28.92 -4.45 -16.13
CA ALA A 328 28.95 -3.00 -16.29
C ALA A 328 29.11 -2.64 -17.79
N PRO A 329 28.61 -1.47 -18.24
CA PRO A 329 28.83 -1.01 -19.61
C PRO A 329 30.32 -1.02 -19.95
N ALA A 330 30.68 -1.59 -21.10
CA ALA A 330 32.06 -1.68 -21.65
C ALA A 330 33.07 -2.59 -20.90
N GLN A 331 32.63 -3.49 -20.00
CA GLN A 331 33.51 -4.49 -19.38
C GLN A 331 33.06 -5.91 -19.71
N ALA A 332 33.91 -6.70 -20.39
CA ALA A 332 33.61 -8.08 -20.77
C ALA A 332 33.65 -9.05 -19.57
N ASN A 333 34.42 -8.69 -18.53
CA ASN A 333 34.52 -9.38 -17.26
C ASN A 333 33.43 -8.84 -16.31
N GLY A 334 32.33 -9.58 -16.19
CA GLY A 334 31.27 -9.30 -15.23
C GLY A 334 31.59 -9.90 -13.85
N LYS A 335 30.76 -9.60 -12.87
CA LYS A 335 30.82 -10.26 -11.55
C LYS A 335 29.88 -11.46 -11.51
N ILE A 336 30.28 -12.56 -10.90
CA ILE A 336 29.50 -13.80 -10.72
C ILE A 336 29.27 -14.07 -9.24
N LEU A 337 28.05 -14.50 -8.90
CA LEU A 337 27.73 -15.12 -7.61
C LEU A 337 27.66 -16.64 -7.78
N VAL A 338 28.53 -17.38 -7.08
CA VAL A 338 28.57 -18.85 -7.10
C VAL A 338 27.88 -19.39 -5.84
N ALA A 339 26.86 -20.22 -6.03
CA ALA A 339 26.13 -20.83 -4.93
C ALA A 339 27.05 -21.74 -4.09
N GLY A 340 26.96 -21.64 -2.75
CA GLY A 340 27.68 -22.51 -1.81
C GLY A 340 29.11 -22.10 -1.46
N ALA A 341 29.67 -21.04 -2.08
CA ALA A 341 30.96 -20.51 -1.67
C ALA A 341 30.84 -19.76 -0.33
N ALA A 342 31.70 -20.08 0.63
CA ALA A 342 31.73 -19.45 1.94
C ALA A 342 31.92 -17.93 1.78
N GLY A 343 30.88 -17.16 2.09
CA GLY A 343 30.91 -15.70 2.10
C GLY A 343 29.99 -14.99 1.12
N GLY A 344 29.34 -15.68 0.16
CA GLY A 344 28.26 -15.09 -0.66
C GLY A 344 28.61 -13.78 -1.41
N ASN A 345 29.89 -13.50 -1.62
CA ASN A 345 30.36 -12.26 -2.23
C ASN A 345 30.36 -12.36 -3.76
N TRP A 346 30.19 -11.23 -4.44
CA TRP A 346 30.43 -11.10 -5.87
C TRP A 346 31.92 -11.37 -6.17
N ALA A 347 32.19 -12.42 -6.92
CA ALA A 347 33.53 -12.75 -7.42
C ALA A 347 33.69 -12.26 -8.86
N ASP A 348 34.92 -12.06 -9.30
CA ASP A 348 35.19 -11.86 -10.72
C ASP A 348 34.81 -13.11 -11.51
N SER A 349 34.15 -12.91 -12.66
CA SER A 349 33.88 -13.98 -13.60
C SER A 349 35.21 -14.61 -14.04
N PRO A 350 35.39 -15.94 -13.95
CA PRO A 350 36.64 -16.60 -14.32
C PRO A 350 37.04 -16.36 -15.78
N GLN A 351 36.05 -16.10 -16.64
CA GLN A 351 36.21 -15.77 -18.06
C GLN A 351 35.26 -14.63 -18.50
N PRO A 352 35.57 -13.91 -19.58
CA PRO A 352 34.68 -12.90 -20.18
C PRO A 352 33.36 -13.52 -20.67
N VAL A 353 32.27 -12.73 -20.75
CA VAL A 353 30.96 -13.21 -21.26
C VAL A 353 30.98 -13.57 -22.75
N THR A 354 32.00 -13.11 -23.45
CA THR A 354 32.23 -13.37 -24.87
C THR A 354 33.01 -14.66 -25.11
N ALA A 355 33.44 -15.35 -24.05
CA ALA A 355 34.12 -16.63 -24.16
C ALA A 355 33.10 -17.77 -24.35
N ASN A 356 33.43 -18.76 -25.19
CA ASN A 356 32.51 -19.87 -25.47
C ASN A 356 32.35 -20.86 -24.31
N ASN A 357 33.23 -20.80 -23.30
CA ASN A 357 33.23 -21.68 -22.13
C ASN A 357 33.87 -20.99 -20.91
N GLY A 358 33.84 -21.67 -19.76
CA GLY A 358 34.51 -21.17 -18.54
C GLY A 358 33.75 -20.12 -17.74
N HIS A 359 32.47 -19.86 -18.07
CA HIS A 359 31.58 -19.05 -17.23
C HIS A 359 30.17 -19.65 -17.13
N SER A 360 29.44 -19.26 -16.08
CA SER A 360 28.14 -19.86 -15.72
C SER A 360 27.07 -19.70 -16.80
N PHE A 361 27.00 -18.54 -17.46
CA PHE A 361 26.04 -18.31 -18.56
C PHE A 361 26.25 -19.27 -19.74
N ALA A 362 27.48 -19.44 -20.23
CA ALA A 362 27.77 -20.35 -21.35
C ALA A 362 27.47 -21.80 -20.96
N LYS A 363 27.69 -22.18 -19.70
CA LYS A 363 27.31 -23.50 -19.18
C LYS A 363 25.79 -23.69 -19.13
N ALA A 364 25.04 -22.70 -18.64
CA ALA A 364 23.58 -22.79 -18.49
C ALA A 364 22.84 -22.90 -19.84
N ILE A 365 23.41 -22.33 -20.90
CA ILE A 365 22.84 -22.38 -22.25
C ILE A 365 23.70 -23.22 -23.21
N GLU A 366 24.60 -24.07 -22.69
CA GLU A 366 25.51 -24.86 -23.54
C GLU A 366 24.74 -25.75 -24.51
N HIS A 367 23.59 -26.25 -24.05
CA HIS A 367 22.66 -27.07 -24.82
C HIS A 367 21.79 -26.29 -25.82
N VAL A 368 21.84 -24.95 -25.80
CA VAL A 368 21.18 -24.07 -26.79
C VAL A 368 22.08 -23.87 -28.00
N PHE A 369 23.41 -23.83 -27.81
CA PHE A 369 24.38 -23.62 -28.89
C PHE A 369 25.10 -24.90 -29.35
N ALA A 370 25.10 -25.96 -28.55
CA ALA A 370 25.59 -27.29 -28.95
C ALA A 370 24.43 -28.14 -29.46
N ALA A 371 24.54 -28.63 -30.70
CA ALA A 371 23.51 -29.43 -31.34
C ALA A 371 23.34 -30.78 -30.62
N HIS A 372 22.22 -30.94 -29.91
CA HIS A 372 21.78 -32.22 -29.34
C HIS A 372 20.35 -32.49 -29.80
N GLY A 373 20.13 -33.63 -30.45
CA GLY A 373 18.88 -33.95 -31.16
C GLY A 373 17.61 -34.05 -30.29
N GLU A 374 17.75 -34.07 -28.97
CA GLU A 374 16.63 -34.18 -28.03
C GLU A 374 16.26 -32.84 -27.37
N ASN A 375 17.12 -31.82 -27.46
CA ASN A 375 16.91 -30.55 -26.79
C ASN A 375 15.98 -29.65 -27.61
N LYS A 376 14.86 -29.26 -26.99
CA LYS A 376 13.91 -28.31 -27.56
C LYS A 376 13.90 -27.07 -26.67
N PHE A 377 13.98 -25.90 -27.27
CA PHE A 377 13.94 -24.62 -26.57
C PHE A 377 13.15 -23.59 -27.37
N ILE A 378 12.68 -22.55 -26.69
CA ILE A 378 12.06 -21.37 -27.29
C ILE A 378 12.95 -20.18 -26.94
N SER A 379 13.43 -19.47 -27.96
CA SER A 379 14.12 -18.20 -27.80
C SER A 379 13.20 -17.07 -28.28
N TYR A 380 13.06 -16.01 -27.49
CA TYR A 380 12.34 -14.80 -27.90
C TYR A 380 13.24 -13.60 -27.65
N ASN A 381 13.23 -12.63 -28.56
CA ASN A 381 14.01 -11.40 -28.37
C ASN A 381 13.30 -10.28 -29.12
N ASN A 382 13.20 -9.10 -28.51
CA ASN A 382 12.65 -7.93 -29.16
C ASN A 382 13.56 -7.35 -30.26
N LEU A 383 14.82 -7.79 -30.30
CA LEU A 383 15.83 -7.58 -31.34
C LEU A 383 16.50 -8.93 -31.64
N PRO A 384 15.80 -9.84 -32.36
CA PRO A 384 16.36 -11.15 -32.67
C PRO A 384 17.63 -11.03 -33.53
N PRO A 385 18.68 -11.80 -33.21
CA PRO A 385 19.89 -11.83 -34.03
C PRO A 385 19.54 -12.38 -35.42
N ASP A 386 20.15 -11.80 -36.46
CA ASP A 386 20.08 -12.26 -37.85
C ASP A 386 18.68 -12.34 -38.48
N VAL A 387 17.68 -11.70 -37.86
CA VAL A 387 16.32 -11.56 -38.38
C VAL A 387 16.04 -10.08 -38.71
N PRO A 388 15.36 -9.76 -39.83
CA PRO A 388 14.98 -8.39 -40.16
C PRO A 388 14.24 -7.70 -39.00
N LYS A 389 14.55 -6.43 -38.76
CA LYS A 389 14.00 -5.65 -37.63
C LYS A 389 12.48 -5.57 -37.70
N THR A 390 11.79 -6.37 -36.90
CA THR A 390 10.34 -6.28 -36.67
C THR A 390 10.04 -5.33 -35.52
N LYS A 391 9.20 -4.31 -35.74
CA LYS A 391 8.77 -3.41 -34.66
C LYS A 391 7.83 -4.16 -33.71
N THR A 392 8.33 -4.53 -32.53
CA THR A 392 7.50 -5.05 -31.43
C THR A 392 7.30 -3.96 -30.38
N LYS A 393 6.20 -4.04 -29.60
CA LYS A 393 5.98 -3.18 -28.42
C LYS A 393 6.61 -3.76 -27.15
N SER A 394 7.30 -4.90 -27.26
CA SER A 394 7.89 -5.63 -26.12
C SER A 394 9.36 -5.29 -25.94
N ASN A 395 9.82 -5.28 -24.69
CA ASN A 395 11.24 -5.18 -24.34
C ASN A 395 11.83 -6.51 -23.82
N SER A 396 11.09 -7.60 -23.92
CA SER A 396 11.50 -8.93 -23.45
C SER A 396 12.57 -9.56 -24.35
N LYS A 397 13.50 -10.30 -23.74
CA LYS A 397 14.60 -11.04 -24.37
C LYS A 397 14.78 -12.41 -23.73
#